data_AF-Q48PM7-F1
#
_entry.id   AF-Q48PM7-F1
#
_cell.length_a   1.000
_cell.length_b   1.000
_cell.length_c   1.000
_cell.angle_alpha   90.00
_cell.angle_beta   90.00
_cell.angle_gamma   90.00
#
_symmetry.space_group_name_H-M   'P 1'
#
loop_
_entity.id
_entity.type
_entity.pdbx_description
1 polymer ?
#
loop_
_entity_poly.entity_id
_entity_poly.type
_entity_poly.pdbx_seq_one_letter_code
_entity_poly.pdbx_strand_id
1 'polypeptide(L)'
;MPTKKKSANATARELPSIPQELIEQFVKGPMSAEAIQDASMAFKKALIERALGAELGHHLGYPQGAERPEESTNQRNGKSSKTVLTDDGPLRLDIPRDRDGSFAPILIPKHERRFTGFDDKIIAMYARGMTVREIRAFLSEQYGTDVSHDFISSVTDAVMEEVGAWQQRPLEPMYPVIFFDALRVKIRDEGLVCNKAIYLALGVLPDGTRDILGIWIESTEGAKFWMKVFNDLKTRGVEDVLIAVTDGLKGIPEALGAVFPATTLQTCIVHLIRNSLDYAAWDKRRALAKALKPIYQAINADVAEQELNAFEAGPWGKQYPTVVAAWRRAWDRVIPFFVFPAGIRKVVYTTNAIESINAQLRKIIKTRGHFPTDEAATKLIWLGLRNITANWGHAAHDWKVAMNQFAILYGDRFTRPSW
;
A
#
# COMPACT_ATOMS: atom_id res chain seq x y z
N MET A 1 8.32 -23.66 26.62
CA MET A 1 8.88 -23.20 25.33
C MET A 1 7.80 -23.33 24.27
N PRO A 2 7.32 -22.24 23.64
CA PRO A 2 6.31 -22.37 22.61
C PRO A 2 6.98 -22.81 21.31
N THR A 3 6.57 -23.97 20.83
CA THR A 3 7.01 -24.62 19.61
C THR A 3 6.69 -23.70 18.42
N LYS A 4 7.73 -23.28 17.68
CA LYS A 4 7.57 -22.57 16.41
C LYS A 4 6.65 -23.40 15.50
N LYS A 5 5.43 -22.93 15.23
CA LYS A 5 4.65 -23.41 14.10
C LYS A 5 5.49 -23.13 12.86
N LYS A 6 5.96 -24.20 12.20
CA LYS A 6 6.54 -24.12 10.86
C LYS A 6 5.55 -23.35 10.00
N SER A 7 6.02 -22.31 9.32
CA SER A 7 5.31 -21.72 8.20
C SER A 7 4.84 -22.86 7.31
N ALA A 8 3.56 -22.86 6.93
CA ALA A 8 3.07 -23.77 5.89
C ALA A 8 4.05 -23.65 4.73
N ASN A 9 4.81 -24.70 4.46
CA ASN A 9 5.61 -24.79 3.25
C ASN A 9 4.64 -24.51 2.12
N ALA A 10 4.90 -23.49 1.31
CA ALA A 10 4.30 -23.40 0.00
C ALA A 10 4.54 -24.78 -0.62
N THR A 11 3.47 -25.58 -0.78
CA THR A 11 3.57 -26.87 -1.45
C THR A 11 4.18 -26.57 -2.79
N ALA A 12 5.43 -27.00 -2.98
CA ALA A 12 6.13 -26.81 -4.23
C ALA A 12 5.22 -27.38 -5.31
N ARG A 13 4.81 -26.53 -6.26
CA ARG A 13 3.97 -26.96 -7.36
C ARG A 13 4.69 -28.11 -8.04
N GLU A 14 4.10 -29.30 -8.06
CA GLU A 14 4.67 -30.43 -8.78
C GLU A 14 4.77 -30.04 -10.26
N LEU A 15 6.01 -29.94 -10.73
CA LEU A 15 6.28 -29.69 -12.13
C LEU A 15 5.96 -30.97 -12.90
N PRO A 16 5.42 -30.86 -14.13
CA PRO A 16 5.26 -32.03 -14.99
C PRO A 16 6.61 -32.72 -15.20
N SER A 17 6.65 -34.05 -15.05
CA SER A 17 7.86 -34.84 -15.27
C SER A 17 8.26 -34.78 -16.74
N ILE A 18 9.49 -34.36 -17.02
CA ILE A 18 10.06 -34.38 -18.37
C ILE A 18 10.56 -35.81 -18.63
N PRO A 19 10.17 -36.47 -19.74
CA PRO A 19 10.66 -37.81 -20.09
C PRO A 19 12.18 -37.83 -20.19
N GLN A 20 12.80 -38.91 -19.71
CA GLN A 20 14.26 -39.03 -19.66
C GLN A 20 14.88 -39.02 -21.06
N GLU A 21 14.19 -39.57 -22.07
CA GLU A 21 14.67 -39.55 -23.46
C GLU A 21 14.81 -38.12 -24.00
N LEU A 22 13.97 -37.19 -23.52
CA LEU A 22 13.99 -35.79 -23.91
C LEU A 22 15.19 -35.07 -23.28
N ILE A 23 15.55 -35.41 -22.04
CA ILE A 23 16.73 -34.88 -21.36
C ILE A 23 18.01 -35.38 -22.04
N GLU A 24 18.08 -36.66 -22.38
CA GLU A 24 19.23 -37.26 -23.06
C GLU A 24 19.47 -36.69 -24.47
N GLN A 25 18.40 -36.23 -25.15
CA GLN A 25 18.52 -35.56 -26.45
C GLN A 25 19.08 -34.13 -26.34
N PHE A 26 18.77 -33.41 -25.25
CA PHE A 26 19.24 -32.04 -25.00
C PHE A 26 20.61 -31.99 -24.30
N VAL A 27 20.93 -32.99 -23.47
CA VAL A 27 22.14 -33.04 -22.64
C VAL A 27 23.07 -34.15 -23.13
N LYS A 28 23.92 -33.81 -24.12
CA LYS A 28 24.85 -34.77 -24.76
C LYS A 28 26.22 -34.89 -24.06
N GLY A 29 26.37 -34.29 -22.88
CA GLY A 29 27.62 -34.23 -22.12
C GLY A 29 27.59 -33.14 -21.04
N PRO A 30 28.73 -32.83 -20.39
CA PRO A 30 28.83 -31.73 -19.45
C PRO A 30 28.47 -30.41 -20.15
N MET A 31 27.48 -29.70 -19.63
CA MET A 31 27.04 -28.41 -20.18
C MET A 31 27.58 -27.26 -19.33
N SER A 32 28.02 -26.19 -19.99
CA SER A 32 28.26 -24.91 -19.32
C SER A 32 26.93 -24.27 -18.92
N ALA A 33 26.97 -23.28 -18.00
CA ALA A 33 25.78 -22.51 -17.63
C ALA A 33 25.12 -21.83 -18.86
N GLU A 34 25.94 -21.34 -19.79
CA GLU A 34 25.48 -20.73 -21.05
C GLU A 34 24.76 -21.75 -21.95
N ALA A 35 25.31 -22.96 -22.11
CA ALA A 35 24.67 -24.01 -22.89
C ALA A 35 23.33 -24.46 -22.29
N ILE A 36 23.22 -24.48 -20.95
CA ILE A 36 21.95 -24.79 -20.26
C ILE A 36 20.92 -23.68 -20.54
N GLN A 37 21.34 -22.42 -20.51
CA GLN A 37 20.48 -21.28 -20.80
C GLN A 37 19.97 -21.31 -22.25
N ASP A 38 20.84 -21.58 -23.22
CA ASP A 38 20.47 -21.70 -24.63
C ASP A 38 19.47 -22.84 -24.87
N ALA A 39 19.70 -24.01 -24.26
CA ALA A 39 18.80 -25.14 -24.34
C ALA A 39 17.41 -24.81 -23.74
N SER A 40 17.39 -24.13 -22.59
CA SER A 40 16.15 -23.65 -21.96
C SER A 40 15.40 -22.65 -22.84
N MET A 41 16.10 -21.69 -23.45
CA MET A 41 15.51 -20.72 -24.38
C MET A 41 14.95 -21.39 -25.64
N ALA A 42 15.67 -22.35 -26.22
CA ALA A 42 15.21 -23.12 -27.37
C ALA A 42 13.94 -23.93 -27.05
N PHE A 43 13.90 -24.56 -25.88
CA PHE A 43 12.74 -25.30 -25.41
C PHE A 43 11.54 -24.38 -25.16
N LYS A 44 11.75 -23.24 -24.48
CA LYS A 44 10.73 -22.22 -24.24
C LYS A 44 10.16 -21.68 -25.55
N LYS A 45 11.01 -21.38 -26.54
CA LYS A 45 10.59 -21.01 -27.90
C LYS A 45 9.67 -22.05 -28.52
N ALA A 46 10.09 -23.32 -28.54
CA ALA A 46 9.32 -24.40 -29.13
C ALA A 46 7.95 -24.57 -28.47
N LEU A 47 7.88 -24.44 -27.14
CA LEU A 47 6.65 -24.56 -26.37
C LEU A 47 5.67 -23.41 -26.68
N ILE A 48 6.16 -22.16 -26.73
CA ILE A 48 5.35 -20.99 -27.07
C ILE A 48 4.84 -21.09 -28.51
N GLU A 49 5.68 -21.43 -29.48
CA GLU A 49 5.26 -21.58 -30.88
C GLU A 49 4.26 -22.71 -31.07
N ARG A 50 4.40 -23.82 -30.32
CA ARG A 50 3.44 -24.93 -30.35
C ARG A 50 2.08 -24.51 -29.79
N ALA A 51 2.07 -23.77 -28.68
CA ALA A 51 0.85 -23.23 -28.08
C ALA A 51 0.13 -22.26 -29.02
N LEU A 52 0.86 -21.31 -29.64
CA LEU A 52 0.30 -20.40 -30.64
C LEU A 52 -0.24 -21.15 -31.87
N GLY A 53 0.43 -22.22 -32.29
CA GLY A 53 -0.05 -23.10 -33.38
C GLY A 53 -1.36 -23.82 -33.05
N ALA A 54 -1.52 -24.21 -31.78
CA ALA A 54 -2.74 -24.82 -31.26
C ALA A 54 -3.89 -23.80 -31.16
N GLU A 55 -3.62 -22.58 -30.68
CA GLU A 55 -4.59 -21.47 -30.70
C GLU A 55 -5.10 -21.21 -32.11
N LEU A 56 -4.21 -21.15 -33.11
CA LEU A 56 -4.62 -21.00 -34.51
C LEU A 56 -5.45 -22.19 -35.01
N GLY A 57 -5.17 -23.41 -34.54
CA GLY A 57 -5.99 -24.58 -34.88
C GLY A 57 -7.39 -24.51 -34.30
N HIS A 58 -7.52 -24.04 -33.07
CA HIS A 58 -8.80 -23.79 -32.46
C HIS A 58 -9.58 -22.68 -33.20
N HIS A 59 -8.90 -21.58 -33.55
CA HIS A 59 -9.48 -20.48 -34.33
C HIS A 59 -10.02 -20.93 -35.70
N LEU A 60 -9.27 -21.78 -36.41
CA LEU A 60 -9.66 -22.27 -37.73
C LEU A 60 -10.65 -23.45 -37.69
N GLY A 61 -10.84 -24.09 -36.53
CA GLY A 61 -11.67 -25.27 -36.37
C GLY A 61 -11.02 -26.59 -36.83
N TYR A 62 -9.73 -26.59 -37.15
CA TYR A 62 -9.00 -27.80 -37.55
C TYR A 62 -7.48 -27.75 -37.22
N PRO A 63 -6.86 -28.90 -36.87
CA PRO A 63 -5.46 -28.96 -36.50
C PRO A 63 -4.52 -28.80 -37.70
N GLN A 64 -3.25 -28.53 -37.43
CA GLN A 64 -2.22 -28.46 -38.46
C GLN A 64 -2.01 -29.84 -39.11
N GLY A 65 -2.07 -29.88 -40.44
CA GLY A 65 -1.87 -31.12 -41.23
C GLY A 65 -3.15 -31.91 -41.50
N ALA A 66 -4.29 -31.53 -40.93
CA ALA A 66 -5.59 -32.08 -41.32
C ALA A 66 -6.14 -31.38 -42.58
N GLU A 67 -6.98 -32.10 -43.33
CA GLU A 67 -7.73 -31.53 -44.44
C GLU A 67 -8.64 -30.40 -43.97
N ARG A 68 -8.70 -29.32 -44.76
CA ARG A 68 -9.55 -28.17 -44.47
C ARG A 68 -11.02 -28.58 -44.64
N PRO A 69 -11.90 -28.36 -43.64
CA PRO A 69 -13.32 -28.57 -43.80
C PRO A 69 -13.89 -27.78 -44.98
N GLU A 70 -14.81 -28.36 -45.75
CA GLU A 70 -15.39 -27.71 -46.95
C GLU A 70 -16.09 -26.38 -46.62
N GLU A 71 -16.64 -26.26 -45.41
CA GLU A 71 -17.31 -25.05 -44.92
C GLU A 71 -16.35 -23.93 -44.47
N SER A 72 -15.05 -24.21 -44.35
CA SER A 72 -14.07 -23.25 -43.85
C SER A 72 -13.52 -22.36 -44.98
N THR A 73 -13.81 -21.06 -44.91
CA THR A 73 -13.32 -20.06 -45.87
C THR A 73 -11.89 -19.60 -45.59
N ASN A 74 -11.43 -19.74 -44.34
CA ASN A 74 -10.13 -19.27 -43.88
C ASN A 74 -9.12 -20.44 -43.82
N GLN A 75 -7.82 -20.13 -43.89
CA GLN A 75 -6.77 -21.13 -43.85
C GLN A 75 -5.47 -20.59 -43.25
N ARG A 76 -4.55 -21.47 -42.88
CA ARG A 76 -3.20 -21.09 -42.43
C ARG A 76 -2.41 -20.43 -43.57
N ASN A 77 -1.73 -19.33 -43.29
CA ASN A 77 -0.95 -18.57 -44.28
C ASN A 77 0.46 -18.24 -43.74
N GLY A 78 1.18 -19.31 -43.36
CA GLY A 78 2.55 -19.22 -42.88
C GLY A 78 2.69 -18.59 -41.48
N LYS A 79 3.85 -18.00 -41.23
CA LYS A 79 4.23 -17.39 -39.94
C LYS A 79 4.78 -15.98 -40.14
N SER A 80 4.81 -15.18 -39.09
CA SER A 80 5.50 -13.89 -39.01
C SER A 80 6.44 -13.89 -37.82
N SER A 81 7.68 -13.40 -38.00
CA SER A 81 8.61 -13.30 -36.88
C SER A 81 8.24 -12.14 -35.95
N LYS A 82 8.30 -12.39 -34.65
CA LYS A 82 8.13 -11.39 -33.59
C LYS A 82 9.16 -11.65 -32.49
N THR A 83 9.93 -10.63 -32.14
CA THR A 83 10.79 -10.69 -30.95
C THR A 83 9.99 -10.31 -29.72
N VAL A 84 9.92 -11.22 -28.75
CA VAL A 84 9.21 -11.05 -27.49
C VAL A 84 10.23 -11.05 -26.35
N LEU A 85 10.13 -10.08 -25.45
CA LEU A 85 10.97 -9.99 -24.27
C LEU A 85 10.46 -11.00 -23.23
N THR A 86 11.32 -11.93 -22.84
CA THR A 86 11.06 -12.92 -21.80
C THR A 86 11.98 -12.69 -20.60
N ASP A 87 11.72 -13.40 -19.50
CA ASP A 87 12.59 -13.39 -18.32
C ASP A 87 14.05 -13.81 -18.63
N ASP A 88 14.30 -14.59 -19.69
CA ASP A 88 15.65 -15.06 -20.07
C ASP A 88 16.28 -14.21 -21.20
N GLY A 89 15.63 -13.12 -21.60
CA GLY A 89 16.06 -12.23 -22.68
C GLY A 89 15.13 -12.20 -23.91
N PRO A 90 15.53 -11.50 -24.99
CA PRO A 90 14.76 -11.40 -26.22
C PRO A 90 14.65 -12.74 -26.95
N LEU A 91 13.43 -13.22 -27.11
CA LEU A 91 13.12 -14.47 -27.79
C LEU A 91 12.48 -14.21 -29.15
N ARG A 92 13.13 -14.64 -30.23
CA ARG A 92 12.55 -14.53 -31.59
C ARG A 92 11.62 -15.71 -31.85
N LEU A 93 10.33 -15.40 -31.92
CA LEU A 93 9.23 -16.35 -32.14
C LEU A 93 8.68 -16.23 -33.55
N ASP A 94 8.27 -17.36 -34.13
CA ASP A 94 7.51 -17.40 -35.38
C ASP A 94 6.02 -17.59 -35.09
N ILE A 95 5.28 -16.49 -35.14
CA ILE A 95 3.84 -16.45 -34.83
C ILE A 95 3.04 -16.92 -36.05
N PRO A 96 2.16 -17.93 -35.91
CA PRO A 96 1.38 -18.44 -37.01
C PRO A 96 0.26 -17.46 -37.41
N ARG A 97 -0.10 -17.46 -38.69
CA ARG A 97 -1.09 -16.53 -39.25
C ARG A 97 -2.16 -17.26 -40.05
N ASP A 98 -3.36 -16.69 -40.09
CA ASP A 98 -4.43 -17.07 -41.00
C ASP A 98 -4.41 -16.22 -42.28
N ARG A 99 -5.16 -16.64 -43.30
CA ARG A 99 -5.23 -15.97 -44.60
C ARG A 99 -5.98 -14.66 -44.51
N ASP A 100 -7.04 -14.63 -43.71
CA ASP A 100 -7.94 -13.48 -43.59
C ASP A 100 -7.43 -12.45 -42.57
N GLY A 101 -6.36 -12.75 -41.82
CA GLY A 101 -5.80 -11.87 -40.80
C GLY A 101 -6.66 -11.71 -39.54
N SER A 102 -7.70 -12.53 -39.41
CA SER A 102 -8.69 -12.51 -38.32
C SER A 102 -8.17 -13.12 -37.02
N PHE A 103 -7.12 -13.95 -37.06
CA PHE A 103 -6.58 -14.62 -35.88
C PHE A 103 -5.97 -13.61 -34.91
N ALA A 104 -6.43 -13.59 -33.65
CA ALA A 104 -5.88 -12.79 -32.57
C ALA A 104 -5.36 -13.73 -31.46
N PRO A 105 -4.02 -13.91 -31.34
CA PRO A 105 -3.46 -14.83 -30.34
C PRO A 105 -3.74 -14.36 -28.93
N ILE A 106 -4.02 -15.30 -28.03
CA ILE A 106 -4.31 -15.02 -26.61
C ILE A 106 -3.00 -14.99 -25.83
N LEU A 107 -2.11 -15.97 -26.04
CA LEU A 107 -0.83 -16.07 -25.32
C LEU A 107 0.08 -14.86 -25.56
N ILE A 108 0.13 -14.35 -26.79
CA ILE A 108 0.93 -13.17 -27.17
C ILE A 108 0.11 -12.31 -28.13
N PRO A 109 -0.66 -11.34 -27.62
CA PRO A 109 -1.52 -10.48 -28.42
C PRO A 109 -0.81 -9.75 -29.56
N LYS A 110 -1.57 -9.35 -30.59
CA LYS A 110 -1.03 -8.57 -31.71
C LYS A 110 -0.32 -7.32 -31.18
N HIS A 111 0.82 -6.99 -31.78
CA HIS A 111 1.69 -5.87 -31.39
C HIS A 111 2.38 -5.95 -30.01
N GLU A 112 1.95 -6.85 -29.11
CA GLU A 112 2.54 -6.99 -27.78
C GLU A 112 3.86 -7.76 -27.75
N ARG A 113 4.97 -7.11 -27.41
CA ARG A 113 6.30 -7.73 -27.41
C ARG A 113 6.77 -8.20 -26.03
N ARG A 114 5.86 -8.42 -25.07
CA ARG A 114 6.21 -8.76 -23.67
C ARG A 114 5.59 -10.09 -23.26
N PHE A 115 6.31 -10.84 -22.42
CA PHE A 115 5.78 -11.98 -21.69
C PHE A 115 5.26 -11.50 -20.32
N THR A 116 4.03 -11.86 -19.96
CA THR A 116 3.36 -11.38 -18.74
C THR A 116 4.12 -11.82 -17.47
N GLY A 117 4.31 -10.89 -16.52
CA GLY A 117 5.05 -11.08 -15.25
C GLY A 117 6.33 -10.26 -15.09
N PHE A 118 6.91 -9.72 -16.17
CA PHE A 118 8.07 -8.82 -16.10
C PHE A 118 7.71 -7.46 -15.49
N ASP A 119 6.54 -6.93 -15.86
CA ASP A 119 6.03 -5.65 -15.39
C ASP A 119 5.72 -5.71 -13.87
N ASP A 120 5.23 -6.85 -13.38
CA ASP A 120 5.01 -7.08 -11.94
C ASP A 120 6.31 -7.00 -11.14
N LYS A 121 7.43 -7.50 -11.68
CA LYS A 121 8.75 -7.40 -11.04
C LYS A 121 9.21 -5.95 -10.97
N ILE A 122 9.00 -5.17 -12.04
CA ILE A 122 9.28 -3.72 -12.06
C ILE A 122 8.46 -3.00 -10.99
N ILE A 123 7.16 -3.24 -10.95
CA ILE A 123 6.25 -2.65 -9.96
C ILE A 123 6.66 -3.07 -8.54
N ALA A 124 7.01 -4.33 -8.33
CA ALA A 124 7.44 -4.86 -7.04
C ALA A 124 8.75 -4.24 -6.54
N MET A 125 9.72 -3.99 -7.43
CA MET A 125 10.97 -3.29 -7.10
C MET A 125 10.71 -1.81 -6.81
N TYR A 126 9.90 -1.15 -7.64
CA TYR A 126 9.51 0.24 -7.44
C TYR A 126 8.79 0.44 -6.09
N ALA A 127 7.84 -0.43 -5.77
CA ALA A 127 7.10 -0.43 -4.50
C ALA A 127 7.98 -0.65 -3.26
N ARG A 128 9.17 -1.24 -3.43
CA ARG A 128 10.17 -1.42 -2.37
C ARG A 128 11.09 -0.20 -2.21
N GLY A 129 10.88 0.86 -2.98
CA GLY A 129 11.61 2.11 -2.89
C GLY A 129 12.82 2.21 -3.83
N MET A 130 13.02 1.22 -4.72
CA MET A 130 14.08 1.32 -5.73
C MET A 130 13.77 2.48 -6.70
N THR A 131 14.82 3.19 -7.07
CA THR A 131 14.80 4.22 -8.11
C THR A 131 14.78 3.56 -9.50
N VAL A 132 14.34 4.29 -10.52
CA VAL A 132 14.33 3.82 -11.91
C VAL A 132 15.74 3.37 -12.36
N ARG A 133 16.79 4.04 -11.86
CA ARG A 133 18.19 3.68 -12.12
C ARG A 133 18.60 2.37 -11.47
N GLU A 134 18.24 2.16 -10.20
CA GLU A 134 18.51 0.89 -9.51
C GLU A 134 17.73 -0.27 -10.13
N ILE A 135 16.48 -0.05 -10.54
CA ILE A 135 15.68 -1.06 -11.25
C ILE A 135 16.35 -1.44 -12.56
N ARG A 136 16.79 -0.46 -13.35
CA ARG A 136 17.52 -0.73 -14.60
C ARG A 136 18.81 -1.52 -14.37
N ALA A 137 19.62 -1.08 -13.41
CA ALA A 137 20.87 -1.76 -13.07
C ALA A 137 20.63 -3.21 -12.66
N PHE A 138 19.67 -3.44 -11.76
CA PHE A 138 19.28 -4.78 -11.33
C PHE A 138 18.78 -5.65 -12.49
N LEU A 139 17.95 -5.09 -13.38
CA LEU A 139 17.44 -5.84 -14.53
C LEU A 139 18.56 -6.20 -15.53
N SER A 140 19.52 -5.30 -15.73
CA SER A 140 20.70 -5.52 -16.56
C SER A 140 21.60 -6.61 -15.98
N GLU A 141 21.89 -6.55 -14.68
CA GLU A 141 22.77 -7.50 -13.99
C GLU A 141 22.15 -8.91 -13.89
N GLN A 142 20.87 -9.00 -13.54
CA GLN A 142 20.22 -10.29 -13.27
C GLN A 142 19.71 -10.98 -14.54
N TYR A 143 19.27 -10.21 -15.54
CA TYR A 143 18.57 -10.75 -16.72
C TYR A 143 19.27 -10.40 -18.04
N GLY A 144 20.46 -9.77 -18.01
CA GLY A 144 21.19 -9.37 -19.22
C GLY A 144 20.40 -8.44 -20.15
N THR A 145 19.36 -7.79 -19.64
CA THR A 145 18.38 -7.04 -20.44
C THR A 145 18.61 -5.55 -20.26
N ASP A 146 18.95 -4.83 -21.33
CA ASP A 146 19.01 -3.37 -21.32
C ASP A 146 17.59 -2.78 -21.47
N VAL A 147 17.06 -2.24 -20.37
CA VAL A 147 15.74 -1.63 -20.29
C VAL A 147 15.88 -0.11 -20.17
N SER A 148 15.16 0.65 -20.99
CA SER A 148 15.21 2.12 -20.92
C SER A 148 14.51 2.69 -19.68
N HIS A 149 14.92 3.89 -19.26
CA HIS A 149 14.23 4.62 -18.18
C HIS A 149 12.77 4.92 -18.51
N ASP A 150 12.49 5.22 -19.78
CA ASP A 150 11.14 5.52 -20.26
C ASP A 150 10.25 4.28 -20.19
N PHE A 151 10.80 3.11 -20.48
CA PHE A 151 10.09 1.84 -20.33
C PHE A 151 9.69 1.61 -18.87
N ILE A 152 10.63 1.70 -17.93
CA ILE A 152 10.35 1.50 -16.50
C ILE A 152 9.32 2.54 -16.02
N SER A 153 9.44 3.79 -16.45
CA SER A 153 8.47 4.84 -16.12
C SER A 153 7.08 4.47 -16.63
N SER A 154 6.94 4.10 -17.91
CA SER A 154 5.66 3.71 -18.52
C SER A 154 4.96 2.55 -17.80
N VAL A 155 5.74 1.53 -17.38
CA VAL A 155 5.21 0.40 -16.61
C VAL A 155 4.68 0.87 -15.25
N THR A 156 5.41 1.76 -14.58
CA THR A 156 4.95 2.28 -13.29
C THR A 156 3.80 3.28 -13.45
N ASP A 157 3.70 4.00 -14.57
CA ASP A 157 2.63 4.97 -14.81
C ASP A 157 1.28 4.29 -15.06
N ALA A 158 1.27 3.06 -15.58
CA ALA A 158 0.05 2.26 -15.69
C ALA A 158 -0.65 2.04 -14.33
N VAL A 159 0.10 2.09 -13.23
CA VAL A 159 -0.44 1.99 -11.87
C VAL A 159 -1.32 3.19 -11.48
N MET A 160 -1.18 4.34 -12.14
CA MET A 160 -1.95 5.54 -11.80
C MET A 160 -3.46 5.38 -12.02
N GLU A 161 -3.86 4.54 -12.96
CA GLU A 161 -5.28 4.20 -13.15
C GLU A 161 -5.83 3.45 -11.92
N GLU A 162 -5.07 2.47 -11.40
CA GLU A 162 -5.43 1.78 -10.16
C GLU A 162 -5.45 2.72 -8.95
N VAL A 163 -4.51 3.68 -8.87
CA VAL A 163 -4.48 4.70 -7.81
C VAL A 163 -5.74 5.57 -7.87
N GLY A 164 -6.14 6.00 -9.07
CA GLY A 164 -7.34 6.81 -9.28
C GLY A 164 -8.61 6.05 -8.87
N ALA A 165 -8.75 4.80 -9.35
CA ALA A 165 -9.87 3.94 -8.96
C ALA A 165 -9.92 3.70 -7.44
N TRP A 166 -8.76 3.47 -6.82
CA TRP A 166 -8.66 3.29 -5.38
C TRP A 166 -9.00 4.57 -4.60
N GLN A 167 -8.61 5.75 -5.07
CA GLN A 167 -8.96 7.03 -4.44
C GLN A 167 -10.44 7.38 -4.58
N GLN A 168 -11.13 6.87 -5.60
CA GLN A 168 -12.55 7.14 -5.84
C GLN A 168 -13.47 6.01 -5.36
N ARG A 169 -12.92 4.90 -4.85
CA ARG A 169 -13.72 3.74 -4.44
C ARG A 169 -14.76 4.13 -3.37
N PRO A 170 -15.95 3.50 -3.38
CA PRO A 170 -16.92 3.65 -2.30
C PRO A 170 -16.30 3.27 -0.95
N LEU A 171 -16.69 4.01 0.09
CA LEU A 171 -16.30 3.79 1.47
C LEU A 171 -17.51 3.31 2.28
N GLU A 172 -17.24 2.69 3.42
CA GLU A 172 -18.29 2.22 4.32
C GLU A 172 -19.03 3.40 4.97
N PRO A 173 -20.32 3.26 5.29
CA PRO A 173 -21.13 4.38 5.79
C PRO A 173 -20.69 4.84 7.18
N MET A 174 -20.10 3.97 7.99
CA MET A 174 -19.77 4.29 9.38
C MET A 174 -18.39 3.81 9.80
N TYR A 175 -17.61 4.75 10.34
CA TYR A 175 -16.30 4.50 10.93
C TYR A 175 -16.27 4.93 12.40
N PRO A 176 -16.13 4.01 13.37
CA PRO A 176 -16.02 4.39 14.78
C PRO A 176 -14.84 5.29 15.08
N VAL A 177 -13.71 5.08 14.41
CA VAL A 177 -12.50 5.88 14.58
C VAL A 177 -11.82 6.12 13.24
N ILE A 178 -11.47 7.36 12.94
CA ILE A 178 -10.56 7.71 11.83
C ILE A 178 -9.35 8.45 12.41
N PHE A 179 -8.15 7.95 12.10
CA PHE A 179 -6.89 8.62 12.41
C PHE A 179 -6.41 9.41 11.20
N PHE A 180 -6.10 10.69 11.40
CA PHE A 180 -5.44 11.53 10.41
C PHE A 180 -4.01 11.81 10.86
N ASP A 181 -3.04 11.48 10.01
CA ASP A 181 -1.63 11.74 10.25
C ASP A 181 -0.97 12.24 8.97
N ALA A 182 0.17 12.92 9.10
CA ALA A 182 0.90 13.51 8.01
C ALA A 182 2.37 13.07 7.99
N LEU A 183 2.88 12.83 6.78
CA LEU A 183 4.30 12.66 6.53
C LEU A 183 4.81 13.76 5.60
N ARG A 184 5.97 14.33 5.95
CA ARG A 184 6.61 15.38 5.15
C ARG A 184 7.54 14.76 4.13
N VAL A 185 7.41 15.17 2.87
CA VAL A 185 8.28 14.73 1.78
C VAL A 185 8.74 15.90 0.92
N LYS A 186 9.89 15.74 0.29
CA LYS A 186 10.44 16.69 -0.67
C LYS A 186 9.89 16.38 -2.04
N ILE A 187 9.17 17.32 -2.64
CA ILE A 187 8.62 17.19 -3.99
C ILE A 187 9.05 18.41 -4.81
N ARG A 188 9.46 18.18 -6.05
CA ARG A 188 9.73 19.25 -7.01
C ARG A 188 8.40 19.81 -7.51
N ASP A 189 8.24 21.12 -7.37
CA ASP A 189 7.05 21.87 -7.76
C ASP A 189 7.51 23.18 -8.40
N GLU A 190 7.04 23.49 -9.61
CA GLU A 190 7.43 24.69 -10.38
C GLU A 190 8.95 24.94 -10.45
N GLY A 191 9.75 23.86 -10.53
CA GLY A 191 11.21 23.93 -10.60
C GLY A 191 11.94 24.04 -9.25
N LEU A 192 11.22 24.21 -8.14
CA LEU A 192 11.78 24.27 -6.79
C LEU A 192 11.47 22.99 -6.01
N VAL A 193 12.36 22.58 -5.11
CA VAL A 193 12.10 21.43 -4.22
C VAL A 193 11.47 21.94 -2.92
N CYS A 194 10.21 21.60 -2.73
CA CYS A 194 9.38 22.06 -1.61
C CYS A 194 9.09 20.90 -0.64
N ASN A 195 8.97 21.21 0.66
CA ASN A 195 8.52 20.24 1.66
C ASN A 195 6.99 20.23 1.73
N LYS A 196 6.35 19.25 1.07
CA LYS A 196 4.89 19.08 1.12
C LYS A 196 4.49 18.09 2.22
N ALA A 197 3.28 18.27 2.76
CA ALA A 197 2.66 17.30 3.67
C ALA A 197 1.82 16.31 2.86
N ILE A 198 1.92 15.04 3.23
CA ILE A 198 1.06 13.98 2.71
C ILE A 198 0.23 13.47 3.87
N TYR A 199 -1.07 13.70 3.79
CA TYR A 199 -2.04 13.29 4.77
C TYR A 199 -2.58 11.91 4.42
N LEU A 200 -2.67 11.07 5.45
CA LEU A 200 -3.24 9.75 5.40
C LEU A 200 -4.41 9.67 6.37
N ALA A 201 -5.51 9.07 5.92
CA ALA A 201 -6.63 8.71 6.78
C ALA A 201 -6.68 7.19 6.97
N LEU A 202 -6.56 6.73 8.22
CA LEU A 202 -6.72 5.33 8.61
C LEU A 202 -8.06 5.18 9.34
N GLY A 203 -9.03 4.53 8.70
CA GLY A 203 -10.31 4.18 9.29
C GLY A 203 -10.24 2.84 10.02
N VAL A 204 -10.97 2.74 11.12
CA VAL A 204 -11.33 1.48 11.78
C VAL A 204 -12.78 1.22 11.49
N LEU A 205 -13.12 0.00 11.09
CA LEU A 205 -14.49 -0.44 10.81
C LEU A 205 -15.17 -1.00 12.07
N PRO A 206 -16.51 -1.17 12.07
CA PRO A 206 -17.25 -1.65 13.24
C PRO A 206 -16.84 -3.05 13.71
N ASP A 207 -16.35 -3.88 12.78
CA ASP A 207 -15.81 -5.22 13.05
C ASP A 207 -14.36 -5.20 13.57
N GLY A 208 -13.71 -4.03 13.55
CA GLY A 208 -12.35 -3.78 14.02
C GLY A 208 -11.27 -3.99 12.97
N THR A 209 -11.65 -4.30 11.73
CA THR A 209 -10.74 -4.24 10.60
C THR A 209 -10.37 -2.79 10.30
N ARG A 210 -9.29 -2.60 9.54
CA ARG A 210 -8.71 -1.28 9.27
C ARG A 210 -8.68 -1.08 7.77
N ASP A 211 -8.87 0.16 7.34
CA ASP A 211 -8.74 0.55 5.94
C ASP A 211 -8.04 1.92 5.82
N ILE A 212 -7.26 2.11 4.77
CA ILE A 212 -6.68 3.41 4.42
C ILE A 212 -7.66 4.12 3.49
N LEU A 213 -8.28 5.18 3.98
CA LEU A 213 -9.39 5.82 3.27
C LEU A 213 -8.90 6.70 2.11
N GLY A 214 -7.72 7.32 2.25
CA GLY A 214 -7.18 8.18 1.21
C GLY A 214 -5.80 8.73 1.50
N ILE A 215 -5.25 9.40 0.48
CA ILE A 215 -3.95 10.07 0.48
C ILE A 215 -4.16 11.46 -0.13
N TRP A 216 -3.76 12.52 0.57
CA TRP A 216 -3.87 13.89 0.05
C TRP A 216 -2.53 14.60 0.21
N ILE A 217 -2.03 15.18 -0.88
CA ILE A 217 -0.80 15.98 -0.90
C ILE A 217 -1.21 17.44 -0.90
N GLU A 218 -0.63 18.23 -0.01
CA GLU A 218 -0.89 19.66 0.05
C GLU A 218 0.34 20.44 0.55
N SER A 219 0.51 21.65 0.01
CA SER A 219 1.59 22.56 0.37
C SER A 219 1.29 23.32 1.66
N THR A 220 0.04 23.72 1.87
CA THR A 220 -0.38 24.54 3.01
C THR A 220 -1.58 23.95 3.74
N GLU A 221 -1.44 23.78 5.06
CA GLU A 221 -2.52 23.28 5.92
C GLU A 221 -3.51 24.41 6.24
N GLY A 222 -4.80 24.18 6.00
CA GLY A 222 -5.84 25.16 6.32
C GLY A 222 -7.24 24.56 6.24
N ALA A 223 -8.24 25.31 6.72
CA ALA A 223 -9.63 24.85 6.80
C ALA A 223 -10.22 24.43 5.43
N LYS A 224 -9.84 25.13 4.35
CA LYS A 224 -10.29 24.77 2.98
C LYS A 224 -9.81 23.40 2.54
N PHE A 225 -8.57 23.04 2.87
CA PHE A 225 -8.01 21.73 2.57
C PHE A 225 -8.78 20.63 3.32
N TRP A 226 -8.97 20.80 4.64
CA TRP A 226 -9.72 19.82 5.43
C TRP A 226 -11.18 19.69 5.01
N MET A 227 -11.80 20.80 4.61
CA MET A 227 -13.15 20.78 4.01
C MET A 227 -13.19 19.91 2.75
N LYS A 228 -12.18 20.00 1.88
CA LYS A 228 -12.05 19.14 0.70
C LYS A 228 -11.90 17.66 1.10
N VAL A 229 -11.04 17.35 2.06
CA VAL A 229 -10.81 15.98 2.55
C VAL A 229 -12.10 15.38 3.13
N PHE A 230 -12.80 16.09 4.01
CA PHE A 230 -14.02 15.56 4.63
C PHE A 230 -15.18 15.44 3.63
N ASN A 231 -15.32 16.38 2.69
CA ASN A 231 -16.33 16.24 1.62
C ASN A 231 -16.00 15.10 0.65
N ASP A 232 -14.72 14.84 0.37
CA ASP A 232 -14.30 13.68 -0.42
C ASP A 232 -14.74 12.37 0.26
N LEU A 233 -14.44 12.21 1.55
CA LEU A 233 -14.89 11.06 2.34
C LEU A 233 -16.42 10.90 2.30
N LYS A 234 -17.15 12.00 2.51
CA LYS A 234 -18.62 12.00 2.49
C LYS A 234 -19.19 11.64 1.11
N THR A 235 -18.63 12.19 0.04
CA THR A 235 -19.05 11.90 -1.34
C THR A 235 -18.82 10.44 -1.70
N ARG A 236 -17.78 9.81 -1.12
CA ARG A 236 -17.46 8.40 -1.33
C ARG A 236 -18.31 7.44 -0.49
N GLY A 237 -19.20 7.95 0.37
CA GLY A 237 -20.17 7.13 1.10
C GLY A 237 -20.07 7.19 2.62
N VAL A 238 -19.09 7.91 3.20
CA VAL A 238 -19.01 8.05 4.66
C VAL A 238 -20.17 8.92 5.17
N GLU A 239 -21.07 8.33 5.95
CA GLU A 239 -22.22 8.99 6.53
C GLU A 239 -21.94 9.47 7.96
N ASP A 240 -21.27 8.64 8.77
CA ASP A 240 -20.99 8.95 10.17
C ASP A 240 -19.56 8.55 10.61
N VAL A 241 -19.00 9.40 11.46
CA VAL A 241 -17.70 9.21 12.12
C VAL A 241 -17.88 9.52 13.59
N LEU A 242 -17.58 8.55 14.47
CA LEU A 242 -17.77 8.77 15.91
C LEU A 242 -16.61 9.58 16.51
N ILE A 243 -15.37 9.19 16.19
CA ILE A 243 -14.15 9.83 16.71
C ILE A 243 -13.18 10.11 15.56
N ALA A 244 -12.76 11.37 15.42
CA ALA A 244 -11.65 11.76 14.54
C ALA A 244 -10.41 12.06 15.39
N VAL A 245 -9.32 11.33 15.19
CA VAL A 245 -8.07 11.47 15.94
C VAL A 245 -7.03 12.18 15.09
N THR A 246 -6.48 13.29 15.58
CA THR A 246 -5.57 14.16 14.81
C THR A 246 -4.46 14.74 15.67
N ASP A 247 -3.35 15.20 15.09
CA ASP A 247 -2.27 15.89 15.84
C ASP A 247 -2.55 17.39 16.09
N GLY A 248 -3.82 17.77 16.28
CA GLY A 248 -4.18 19.17 16.58
C GLY A 248 -3.93 20.15 15.43
N LEU A 249 -3.99 19.64 14.19
CA LEU A 249 -3.76 20.39 12.95
C LEU A 249 -4.77 21.54 12.78
N LYS A 250 -4.30 22.65 12.19
CA LYS A 250 -5.12 23.87 12.01
C LYS A 250 -6.24 23.64 11.01
N GLY A 251 -7.43 24.20 11.27
CA GLY A 251 -8.57 24.17 10.35
C GLY A 251 -9.40 22.88 10.37
N ILE A 252 -8.96 21.85 11.12
CA ILE A 252 -9.75 20.62 11.30
C ILE A 252 -11.04 20.87 12.09
N PRO A 253 -11.03 21.54 13.26
CA PRO A 253 -12.25 21.69 14.05
C PRO A 253 -13.40 22.33 13.26
N GLU A 254 -13.10 23.37 12.48
CA GLU A 254 -14.07 24.11 11.69
C GLU A 254 -14.60 23.26 10.52
N ALA A 255 -13.71 22.57 9.80
CA ALA A 255 -14.10 21.74 8.67
C ALA A 255 -14.85 20.48 9.11
N LEU A 256 -14.41 19.83 10.19
CA LEU A 256 -15.05 18.64 10.72
C LEU A 256 -16.44 18.97 11.26
N GLY A 257 -16.57 20.05 12.04
CA GLY A 257 -17.86 20.50 12.56
C GLY A 257 -18.88 20.86 11.48
N ALA A 258 -18.42 21.26 10.29
CA ALA A 258 -19.30 21.53 9.15
C ALA A 258 -19.75 20.26 8.41
N VAL A 259 -18.86 19.28 8.21
CA VAL A 259 -19.16 18.09 7.40
C VAL A 259 -19.75 16.94 8.22
N PHE A 260 -19.20 16.73 9.43
CA PHE A 260 -19.57 15.68 10.38
C PHE A 260 -19.79 16.29 11.78
N PRO A 261 -20.88 17.04 12.00
CA PRO A 261 -21.10 17.83 13.22
C PRO A 261 -21.19 17.00 14.52
N ALA A 262 -21.56 15.72 14.41
CA ALA A 262 -21.70 14.82 15.55
C ALA A 262 -20.39 14.09 15.91
N THR A 263 -19.31 14.29 15.15
CA THR A 263 -18.01 13.64 15.40
C THR A 263 -17.28 14.28 16.57
N THR A 264 -16.75 13.45 17.46
CA THR A 264 -15.85 13.92 18.52
C THR A 264 -14.43 14.08 17.96
N LEU A 265 -13.91 15.31 17.97
CA LEU A 265 -12.51 15.57 17.63
C LEU A 265 -11.62 15.28 18.84
N GLN A 266 -10.66 14.37 18.67
CA GLN A 266 -9.69 14.00 19.70
C GLN A 266 -8.27 14.36 19.25
N THR A 267 -7.52 15.09 20.08
CA THR A 267 -6.07 15.23 19.86
C THR A 267 -5.37 13.93 20.19
N CYS A 268 -4.48 13.49 19.30
CA CYS A 268 -3.70 12.29 19.46
C CYS A 268 -2.71 12.43 20.62
N ILE A 269 -2.97 11.70 21.70
CA ILE A 269 -2.11 11.68 22.88
C ILE A 269 -0.72 11.16 22.53
N VAL A 270 -0.60 10.24 21.56
CA VAL A 270 0.71 9.69 21.20
C VAL A 270 1.58 10.70 20.48
N HIS A 271 1.00 11.57 19.65
CA HIS A 271 1.76 12.69 19.09
C HIS A 271 2.19 13.67 20.19
N LEU A 272 1.31 13.98 21.15
CA LEU A 272 1.66 14.81 22.29
C LEU A 272 2.81 14.20 23.13
N ILE A 273 2.78 12.89 23.37
CA ILE A 273 3.87 12.17 24.04
C ILE A 273 5.14 12.22 23.19
N ARG A 274 5.10 11.91 21.89
CA ARG A 274 6.28 11.93 21.01
C ARG A 274 6.94 13.32 20.99
N ASN A 275 6.15 14.37 20.80
CA ASN A 275 6.60 15.75 20.86
C ASN A 275 7.23 16.06 22.23
N SER A 276 6.69 15.50 23.32
CA SER A 276 7.29 15.64 24.66
C SER A 276 8.66 14.95 24.77
N LEU A 277 8.80 13.76 24.18
CA LEU A 277 10.05 12.99 24.22
C LEU A 277 11.16 13.60 23.36
N ASP A 278 10.82 14.44 22.38
CA ASP A 278 11.82 15.12 21.54
C ASP A 278 12.63 16.19 22.29
N TYR A 279 12.12 16.70 23.41
CA TYR A 279 12.89 17.56 24.33
C TYR A 279 13.90 16.79 25.19
N ALA A 280 13.81 15.45 25.24
CA ALA A 280 14.65 14.62 26.09
C ALA A 280 15.71 13.85 25.31
N ALA A 281 16.91 13.76 25.90
CA ALA A 281 17.98 12.87 25.45
C ALA A 281 17.53 11.41 25.46
N TRP A 282 18.10 10.60 24.57
CA TRP A 282 17.64 9.24 24.28
C TRP A 282 17.56 8.33 25.51
N ASP A 283 18.53 8.42 26.42
CA ASP A 283 18.62 7.68 27.69
C ASP A 283 17.48 8.03 28.67
N LYS A 284 16.98 9.27 28.63
CA LYS A 284 15.91 9.76 29.50
C LYS A 284 14.50 9.53 28.94
N ARG A 285 14.35 9.34 27.62
CA ARG A 285 13.04 9.21 26.95
C ARG A 285 12.14 8.15 27.60
N ARG A 286 12.70 6.98 27.96
CA ARG A 286 11.93 5.89 28.58
C ARG A 286 11.38 6.29 29.96
N ALA A 287 12.18 6.98 30.77
CA ALA A 287 11.78 7.41 32.10
C ALA A 287 10.75 8.56 32.03
N LEU A 288 10.95 9.52 31.11
CA LEU A 288 9.99 10.59 30.84
C LEU A 288 8.64 10.03 30.35
N ALA A 289 8.64 9.07 29.42
CA ALA A 289 7.41 8.42 28.96
C ALA A 289 6.66 7.71 30.10
N LYS A 290 7.38 7.11 31.05
CA LYS A 290 6.79 6.50 32.24
C LYS A 290 6.18 7.55 33.17
N ALA A 291 6.81 8.71 33.30
CA ALA A 291 6.31 9.82 34.13
C ALA A 291 5.06 10.50 33.53
N LEU A 292 4.90 10.50 32.21
CA LEU A 292 3.70 11.03 31.54
C LEU A 292 2.52 10.04 31.57
N LYS A 293 2.77 8.75 31.84
CA LYS A 293 1.76 7.68 31.79
C LYS A 293 0.56 7.87 32.71
N PRO A 294 0.72 8.30 33.98
CA PRO A 294 -0.42 8.52 34.88
C PRO A 294 -1.43 9.53 34.33
N ILE A 295 -0.98 10.58 33.64
CA ILE A 295 -1.83 11.65 33.10
C ILE A 295 -2.91 11.07 32.17
N TYR A 296 -2.52 10.32 31.14
CA TYR A 296 -3.48 9.76 30.17
C TYR A 296 -4.06 8.40 30.58
N GLN A 297 -3.63 7.81 31.70
CA GLN A 297 -4.25 6.60 32.25
C GLN A 297 -5.20 6.88 33.41
N ALA A 298 -5.31 8.14 33.83
CA ALA A 298 -6.25 8.59 34.84
C ALA A 298 -7.70 8.18 34.51
N ILE A 299 -8.49 7.91 35.53
CA ILE A 299 -9.87 7.43 35.39
C ILE A 299 -10.80 8.49 34.80
N ASN A 300 -10.56 9.77 35.08
CA ASN A 300 -11.34 10.93 34.64
C ASN A 300 -10.43 12.16 34.46
N ALA A 301 -11.01 13.27 33.98
CA ALA A 301 -10.28 14.51 33.72
C ALA A 301 -9.70 15.15 34.99
N ASP A 302 -10.43 15.11 36.11
CA ASP A 302 -9.97 15.72 37.37
C ASP A 302 -8.70 15.05 37.91
N VAL A 303 -8.68 13.71 37.90
CA VAL A 303 -7.49 12.94 38.30
C VAL A 303 -6.36 13.18 37.30
N ALA A 304 -6.66 13.28 36.00
CA ALA A 304 -5.65 13.58 34.99
C ALA A 304 -5.00 14.95 35.20
N GLU A 305 -5.78 15.95 35.58
CA GLU A 305 -5.30 17.29 35.90
C GLU A 305 -4.42 17.28 37.15
N GLN A 306 -4.81 16.51 38.18
CA GLN A 306 -3.97 16.31 39.37
C GLN A 306 -2.64 15.65 39.01
N GLU A 307 -2.64 14.62 38.15
CA GLU A 307 -1.41 13.98 37.67
C GLU A 307 -0.55 14.95 36.83
N LEU A 308 -1.16 15.83 36.03
CA LEU A 308 -0.43 16.87 35.29
C LEU A 308 0.19 17.90 36.25
N ASN A 309 -0.56 18.34 37.28
CA ASN A 309 -0.05 19.22 38.34
C ASN A 309 1.14 18.56 39.08
N ALA A 310 1.02 17.28 39.41
CA ALA A 310 2.07 16.52 40.08
C ALA A 310 3.30 16.34 39.19
N PHE A 311 3.11 16.08 37.89
CA PHE A 311 4.18 16.01 36.91
C PHE A 311 4.93 17.35 36.81
N GLU A 312 4.19 18.46 36.73
CA GLU A 312 4.72 19.83 36.67
C GLU A 312 5.55 20.18 37.91
N ALA A 313 5.05 19.86 39.11
CA ALA A 313 5.78 20.09 40.36
C ALA A 313 6.99 19.15 40.56
N GLY A 314 6.96 18.00 39.88
CA GLY A 314 7.96 16.94 39.97
C GLY A 314 9.30 17.26 39.27
N PRO A 315 10.29 16.36 39.41
CA PRO A 315 11.63 16.56 38.83
C PRO A 315 11.59 16.64 37.30
N TRP A 316 10.71 15.87 36.65
CA TRP A 316 10.56 15.86 35.19
C TRP A 316 9.91 17.16 34.68
N GLY A 317 8.85 17.67 35.33
CA GLY A 317 8.22 18.94 34.96
C GLY A 317 9.17 20.12 35.12
N LYS A 318 9.93 20.16 36.22
CA LYS A 318 10.98 21.18 36.45
C LYS A 318 12.11 21.11 35.44
N GLN A 319 12.52 19.90 35.04
CA GLN A 319 13.57 19.70 34.04
C GLN A 319 13.09 20.02 32.62
N TYR A 320 11.82 19.78 32.32
CA TYR A 320 11.22 19.95 30.99
C TYR A 320 9.96 20.84 31.04
N PRO A 321 10.10 22.13 31.38
CA PRO A 321 8.95 23.05 31.47
C PRO A 321 8.24 23.23 30.13
N THR A 322 8.94 23.04 29.01
CA THR A 322 8.35 23.06 27.66
C THR A 322 7.36 21.92 27.43
N VAL A 323 7.59 20.75 28.03
CA VAL A 323 6.65 19.62 27.99
C VAL A 323 5.38 19.98 28.73
N VAL A 324 5.50 20.52 29.95
CA VAL A 324 4.35 20.98 30.74
C VAL A 324 3.53 22.01 29.95
N ALA A 325 4.19 23.03 29.40
CA ALA A 325 3.52 24.07 28.62
C ALA A 325 2.79 23.51 27.38
N ALA A 326 3.36 22.51 26.71
CA ALA A 326 2.71 21.85 25.57
C ALA A 326 1.44 21.10 25.98
N TRP A 327 1.49 20.35 27.09
CA TRP A 327 0.32 19.64 27.63
C TRP A 327 -0.77 20.60 28.09
N ARG A 328 -0.41 21.69 28.79
CA ARG A 328 -1.36 22.73 29.22
C ARG A 328 -2.05 23.41 28.05
N ARG A 329 -1.31 23.75 26.99
CA ARG A 329 -1.89 24.36 25.78
C ARG A 329 -2.84 23.42 25.04
N ALA A 330 -2.56 22.12 25.06
CA ALA A 330 -3.38 21.11 24.42
C ALA A 330 -4.52 20.61 25.31
N TRP A 331 -4.61 21.03 26.58
CA TRP A 331 -5.42 20.39 27.61
C TRP A 331 -6.89 20.28 27.23
N ASP A 332 -7.50 21.36 26.76
CA ASP A 332 -8.91 21.38 26.32
C ASP A 332 -9.20 20.38 25.20
N ARG A 333 -8.20 20.03 24.40
CA ARG A 333 -8.30 19.05 23.32
C ARG A 333 -7.92 17.63 23.75
N VAL A 334 -7.30 17.50 24.92
CA VAL A 334 -7.00 16.21 25.57
C VAL A 334 -8.18 15.76 26.43
N ILE A 335 -8.88 16.68 27.13
CA ILE A 335 -10.01 16.37 28.03
C ILE A 335 -11.06 15.40 27.41
N PRO A 336 -11.50 15.56 26.14
CA PRO A 336 -12.51 14.66 25.55
C PRO A 336 -12.12 13.17 25.63
N PHE A 337 -10.83 12.88 25.69
CA PHE A 337 -10.30 11.52 25.82
C PHE A 337 -10.80 10.79 27.07
N PHE A 338 -11.00 11.51 28.18
CA PHE A 338 -11.42 10.93 29.45
C PHE A 338 -12.92 10.60 29.50
N VAL A 339 -13.71 11.09 28.55
CA VAL A 339 -15.12 10.69 28.41
C VAL A 339 -15.22 9.23 27.92
N PHE A 340 -14.22 8.76 27.18
CA PHE A 340 -14.23 7.41 26.64
C PHE A 340 -13.95 6.35 27.72
N PRO A 341 -14.65 5.21 27.71
CA PRO A 341 -14.28 4.03 28.48
C PRO A 341 -12.88 3.49 28.14
N ALA A 342 -12.27 2.75 29.07
CA ALA A 342 -10.89 2.28 28.95
C ALA A 342 -10.59 1.46 27.66
N GLY A 343 -11.56 0.68 27.16
CA GLY A 343 -11.41 -0.09 25.92
C GLY A 343 -11.34 0.81 24.69
N ILE A 344 -12.23 1.81 24.60
CA ILE A 344 -12.18 2.84 23.54
C ILE A 344 -10.90 3.66 23.64
N ARG A 345 -10.52 4.10 24.85
CA ARG A 345 -9.25 4.82 25.05
C ARG A 345 -8.09 4.02 24.49
N LYS A 346 -7.99 2.72 24.81
CA LYS A 346 -6.93 1.84 24.31
C LYS A 346 -6.85 1.89 22.79
N VAL A 347 -7.96 1.79 22.07
CA VAL A 347 -7.99 1.94 20.60
C VAL A 347 -7.42 3.30 20.17
N VAL A 348 -7.89 4.38 20.79
CA VAL A 348 -7.53 5.77 20.44
C VAL A 348 -6.06 6.10 20.71
N TYR A 349 -5.48 5.65 21.83
CA TYR A 349 -4.07 5.91 22.15
C TYR A 349 -3.10 4.81 21.69
N THR A 350 -3.57 3.68 21.15
CA THR A 350 -2.68 2.73 20.47
C THR A 350 -2.54 3.10 19.00
N THR A 351 -1.82 4.19 18.70
CA THR A 351 -1.51 4.61 17.32
C THR A 351 -0.50 3.72 16.60
N ASN A 352 -0.13 2.57 17.18
CA ASN A 352 0.77 1.59 16.59
C ASN A 352 0.44 1.28 15.13
N ALA A 353 -0.84 1.31 14.74
CA ALA A 353 -1.24 1.07 13.37
C ALA A 353 -0.75 2.17 12.41
N ILE A 354 -1.16 3.43 12.62
CA ILE A 354 -0.77 4.55 11.76
C ILE A 354 0.73 4.86 11.84
N GLU A 355 1.34 4.67 13.01
CA GLU A 355 2.78 4.81 13.18
C GLU A 355 3.57 3.73 12.44
N SER A 356 3.12 2.48 12.49
CA SER A 356 3.77 1.39 11.76
C SER A 356 3.68 1.62 10.25
N ILE A 357 2.55 2.12 9.76
CA ILE A 357 2.38 2.54 8.36
C ILE A 357 3.40 3.64 8.04
N ASN A 358 3.43 4.71 8.83
CA ASN A 358 4.31 5.85 8.59
C ASN A 358 5.80 5.48 8.65
N ALA A 359 6.19 4.60 9.57
CA ALA A 359 7.57 4.10 9.65
C ALA A 359 7.96 3.29 8.39
N GLN A 360 7.06 2.43 7.92
CA GLN A 360 7.29 1.64 6.70
C GLN A 360 7.33 2.53 5.44
N LEU A 361 6.43 3.50 5.33
CA LEU A 361 6.45 4.48 4.24
C LEU A 361 7.73 5.31 4.24
N ARG A 362 8.17 5.81 5.41
CA ARG A 362 9.45 6.53 5.53
C ARG A 362 10.63 5.67 5.07
N LYS A 363 10.62 4.37 5.34
CA LYS A 363 11.65 3.43 4.86
C LYS A 363 11.68 3.31 3.33
N ILE A 364 10.52 3.35 2.68
CA ILE A 364 10.40 3.27 1.21
C ILE A 364 10.78 4.61 0.56
N ILE A 365 10.44 5.73 1.20
CA ILE A 365 10.67 7.08 0.66
C ILE A 365 12.12 7.54 0.78
N LYS A 366 12.83 7.15 1.86
CA LYS A 366 14.17 7.69 2.19
C LYS A 366 15.22 7.53 1.09
N THR A 367 15.07 6.55 0.20
CA THR A 367 16.03 6.25 -0.88
C THR A 367 15.93 7.23 -2.06
N ARG A 368 14.85 8.01 -2.17
CA ARG A 368 14.60 8.85 -3.36
C ARG A 368 15.10 10.29 -3.30
N GLY A 369 15.46 10.79 -2.11
CA GLY A 369 15.87 12.19 -1.93
C GLY A 369 14.72 13.19 -2.09
N HIS A 370 14.19 13.34 -3.31
CA HIS A 370 13.00 14.13 -3.66
C HIS A 370 12.20 13.48 -4.80
N PHE A 371 10.89 13.74 -4.85
CA PHE A 371 10.02 13.31 -5.94
C PHE A 371 10.00 14.35 -7.06
N PRO A 372 9.85 13.93 -8.33
CA PRO A 372 9.75 14.85 -9.46
C PRO A 372 8.39 15.55 -9.55
N THR A 373 7.31 14.91 -9.09
CA THR A 373 5.93 15.44 -9.10
C THR A 373 5.10 14.85 -7.95
N ASP A 374 3.92 15.41 -7.71
CA ASP A 374 2.95 14.92 -6.73
C ASP A 374 2.41 13.53 -7.12
N GLU A 375 2.22 13.24 -8.42
CA GLU A 375 1.80 11.92 -8.91
C GLU A 375 2.85 10.85 -8.62
N ALA A 376 4.14 11.17 -8.80
CA ALA A 376 5.22 10.23 -8.51
C ALA A 376 5.31 9.89 -7.01
N ALA A 377 5.03 10.86 -6.14
CA ALA A 377 4.93 10.64 -4.69
C ALA A 377 3.71 9.76 -4.35
N THR A 378 2.54 10.11 -4.88
CA THR A 378 1.28 9.38 -4.67
C THR A 378 1.41 7.93 -5.12
N LYS A 379 1.97 7.68 -6.31
CA LYS A 379 2.21 6.34 -6.87
C LYS A 379 3.04 5.45 -5.94
N LEU A 380 4.19 5.95 -5.47
CA LEU A 380 5.05 5.16 -4.59
C LEU A 380 4.37 4.87 -3.25
N ILE A 381 3.70 5.88 -2.68
CA ILE A 381 3.06 5.75 -1.37
C ILE A 381 1.90 4.77 -1.45
N TRP A 382 1.07 4.86 -2.50
CA TRP A 382 -0.01 3.90 -2.73
C TRP A 382 0.52 2.48 -2.90
N LEU A 383 1.57 2.27 -3.69
CA LEU A 383 2.21 0.95 -3.83
C LEU A 383 2.76 0.43 -2.49
N GLY A 384 3.35 1.30 -1.69
CA GLY A 384 3.79 0.99 -0.34
C GLY A 384 2.63 0.57 0.56
N LEU A 385 1.54 1.35 0.56
CA LEU A 385 0.31 1.06 1.30
C LEU A 385 -0.32 -0.26 0.86
N ARG A 386 -0.40 -0.54 -0.45
CA ARG A 386 -0.90 -1.81 -1.00
C ARG A 386 -0.13 -3.00 -0.42
N ASN A 387 1.20 -2.91 -0.36
CA ASN A 387 2.03 -3.97 0.22
C ASN A 387 1.88 -4.09 1.75
N ILE A 388 1.73 -2.97 2.46
CA ILE A 388 1.54 -2.94 3.91
C ILE A 388 0.19 -3.56 4.28
N THR A 389 -0.87 -3.18 3.57
CA THR A 389 -2.25 -3.60 3.82
C THR A 389 -2.52 -5.04 3.38
N ALA A 390 -1.80 -5.57 2.39
CA ALA A 390 -1.90 -6.98 1.99
C ALA A 390 -1.64 -7.98 3.14
N ASN A 391 -0.92 -7.55 4.18
CA ASN A 391 -0.62 -8.37 5.36
C ASN A 391 -1.53 -8.06 6.55
N TRP A 392 -2.54 -7.21 6.39
CA TRP A 392 -3.49 -6.93 7.47
C TRP A 392 -4.42 -8.12 7.67
N GLY A 393 -4.24 -8.78 8.82
CA GLY A 393 -5.16 -9.80 9.30
C GLY A 393 -6.33 -9.22 10.11
N HIS A 394 -6.95 -10.11 10.89
CA HIS A 394 -8.11 -9.84 11.73
C HIS A 394 -7.95 -8.65 12.70
N ALA A 395 -9.10 -8.18 13.19
CA ALA A 395 -9.23 -7.11 14.17
C ALA A 395 -8.29 -7.25 15.38
N ALA A 396 -7.92 -6.12 15.97
CA ALA A 396 -7.10 -6.09 17.18
C ALA A 396 -7.73 -6.93 18.30
N HIS A 397 -6.92 -7.63 19.08
CA HIS A 397 -7.38 -8.57 20.12
C HIS A 397 -8.37 -7.93 21.13
N ASP A 398 -8.18 -6.65 21.44
CA ASP A 398 -9.02 -5.91 22.38
C ASP A 398 -10.27 -5.29 21.74
N TRP A 399 -10.47 -5.44 20.42
CA TRP A 399 -11.54 -4.75 19.70
C TRP A 399 -12.93 -5.12 20.22
N LYS A 400 -13.20 -6.40 20.51
CA LYS A 400 -14.53 -6.82 20.97
C LYS A 400 -14.97 -6.13 22.27
N VAL A 401 -14.03 -5.84 23.16
CA VAL A 401 -14.32 -5.09 24.39
C VAL A 401 -14.65 -3.63 24.06
N ALA A 402 -13.87 -3.00 23.19
CA ALA A 402 -14.13 -1.63 22.75
C ALA A 402 -15.44 -1.52 21.94
N MET A 403 -15.74 -2.48 21.09
CA MET A 403 -16.93 -2.58 20.25
C MET A 403 -18.22 -2.51 21.09
N ASN A 404 -18.29 -3.28 22.18
CA ASN A 404 -19.43 -3.22 23.11
C ASN A 404 -19.55 -1.85 23.76
N GLN A 405 -18.43 -1.22 24.12
CA GLN A 405 -18.43 0.13 24.69
C GLN A 405 -18.86 1.19 23.68
N PHE A 406 -18.49 1.05 22.40
CA PHE A 406 -18.97 1.92 21.33
C PHE A 406 -20.49 1.79 21.14
N ALA A 407 -21.00 0.56 21.13
CA ALA A 407 -22.44 0.31 21.03
C ALA A 407 -23.23 0.93 22.19
N ILE A 408 -22.71 0.86 23.42
CA ILE A 408 -23.34 1.48 24.60
C ILE A 408 -23.28 3.02 24.53
N LEU A 409 -22.13 3.58 24.17
CA LEU A 409 -21.89 5.03 24.24
C LEU A 409 -22.55 5.79 23.08
N TYR A 410 -22.58 5.20 21.88
CA TYR A 410 -23.05 5.86 20.66
C TYR A 410 -24.37 5.30 20.13
N GLY A 411 -24.86 4.19 20.70
CA GLY A 411 -26.17 3.61 20.38
C GLY A 411 -26.37 3.38 18.88
N ASP A 412 -27.47 3.92 18.36
CA ASP A 412 -27.87 3.82 16.95
C ASP A 412 -26.78 4.25 15.97
N ARG A 413 -25.93 5.22 16.33
CA ARG A 413 -24.84 5.69 15.46
C ARG A 413 -23.76 4.63 15.22
N PHE A 414 -23.62 3.67 16.13
CA PHE A 414 -22.70 2.54 15.98
C PHE A 414 -23.40 1.27 15.47
N THR A 415 -24.65 1.03 15.88
CA THR A 415 -25.36 -0.22 15.60
C THR A 415 -26.19 -0.22 14.34
N ARG A 416 -26.37 0.93 13.68
CA ARG A 416 -27.00 1.02 12.35
C ARG A 416 -25.93 1.27 11.29
N PRO A 417 -25.21 0.25 10.81
CA PRO A 417 -24.69 0.34 9.46
C PRO A 417 -25.92 0.29 8.55
N SER A 418 -26.14 1.37 7.80
CA SER A 418 -27.22 1.57 6.84
C SER A 418 -27.54 0.26 6.11
N TRP A 419 -28.78 -0.24 6.28
CA TRP A 419 -29.28 -1.45 5.60
C TRP A 419 -29.54 -1.18 4.12
#